data_AF-A0A9D4HBS8-F1
#
_entry.id   AF-A0A9D4HBS8-F1
#
_cell.length_a   1.000
_cell.length_b   1.000
_cell.length_c   1.000
_cell.angle_alpha   90.00
_cell.angle_beta   90.00
_cell.angle_gamma   90.00
#
_symmetry.space_group_name_H-M   'P 1'
#
loop_
_entity.id
_entity.type
_entity.pdbx_description
1 polymer ?
#
loop_
_entity_poly.entity_id
_entity_poly.type
_entity_poly.pdbx_seq_one_letter_code
_entity_poly.pdbx_strand_id
1 'polypeptide(L)'
;MRLLNHLLSTNLLQRQEVEYYLAYTTRIFKFADIYEWSSVLGYDYHYRELQAEHNFKWGTFSPHMELQLLVPKRPKPSVPVQNPAPKEDCRIFKAKGACPFGDKCRYKHVKALPSNNSRQDATKNQ
;
A
#
# COMPACT_ATOMS: atom_id res chain seq x y z
N MET A 1 6.15 -3.31 -17.78
CA MET A 1 6.66 -3.64 -19.14
C MET A 1 7.16 -2.45 -19.95
N ARG A 2 6.66 -1.21 -19.81
CA ARG A 2 7.15 -0.05 -20.59
C ARG A 2 8.66 0.20 -20.44
N LEU A 3 9.19 0.12 -19.22
CA LEU A 3 10.63 0.32 -18.96
C LEU A 3 11.50 -0.78 -19.57
N LEU A 4 11.13 -2.06 -19.40
CA LEU A 4 11.83 -3.19 -20.02
C LEU A 4 11.86 -3.07 -21.56
N ASN A 5 10.72 -2.75 -22.18
CA ASN A 5 10.64 -2.58 -23.63
C ASN A 5 11.50 -1.42 -24.10
N HIS A 6 11.55 -0.33 -23.33
CA HIS A 6 12.42 0.81 -23.61
C HIS A 6 13.90 0.40 -23.55
N LEU A 7 14.33 -0.29 -22.48
CA LEU A 7 15.71 -0.77 -22.31
C LEU A 7 16.15 -1.73 -23.43
N LEU A 8 15.26 -2.59 -23.89
CA LEU A 8 15.52 -3.47 -25.04
C LEU A 8 15.61 -2.69 -26.35
N SER A 9 14.77 -1.67 -26.55
CA SER A 9 14.78 -0.85 -27.76
C SER A 9 16.01 0.05 -27.87
N THR A 10 16.57 0.48 -26.74
CA THR A 10 17.78 1.32 -26.67
C THR A 10 19.07 0.52 -26.57
N ASN A 11 19.01 -0.82 -26.61
CA ASN A 11 20.14 -1.73 -26.46
C ASN A 11 20.89 -1.60 -25.11
N LEU A 12 20.25 -0.99 -24.11
CA LEU A 12 20.78 -0.88 -22.75
C LEU A 12 20.61 -2.18 -21.95
N LEU A 13 19.82 -3.12 -22.47
CA LEU A 13 19.64 -4.46 -21.92
C LEU A 13 19.63 -5.46 -23.07
N GLN A 14 20.46 -6.51 -23.00
CA GLN A 14 20.44 -7.56 -24.01
C GLN A 14 19.26 -8.51 -23.80
N ARG A 15 18.77 -9.13 -24.88
CA ARG A 15 17.68 -10.14 -24.80
C ARG A 15 18.01 -11.30 -23.86
N GLN A 16 19.28 -11.73 -23.84
CA GLN A 16 19.75 -12.80 -22.97
C GLN A 16 19.73 -12.41 -21.48
N GLU A 17 19.62 -11.12 -21.17
CA GLU A 17 19.67 -10.58 -19.81
C GLU A 17 18.29 -10.23 -19.23
N VAL A 18 17.23 -10.39 -20.03
CA VAL A 18 15.86 -10.03 -19.62
C VAL A 18 15.42 -10.80 -18.39
N GLU A 19 15.71 -12.10 -18.33
CA GLU A 19 15.38 -12.93 -17.17
C GLU A 19 16.02 -12.40 -15.88
N TYR A 20 17.30 -12.04 -15.97
CA TYR A 20 18.06 -11.49 -14.85
C TYR A 20 17.52 -10.12 -14.40
N TYR A 21 17.14 -9.26 -15.34
CA TYR A 21 16.48 -7.99 -15.05
C TYR A 21 15.10 -8.19 -14.39
N LEU A 22 14.33 -9.19 -14.84
CA LEU A 22 13.05 -9.54 -14.22
C LEU A 22 13.24 -10.07 -12.79
N ALA A 23 14.25 -10.89 -12.54
CA ALA A 23 14.59 -11.34 -11.21
C ALA A 23 14.96 -10.17 -10.28
N TYR A 24 15.76 -9.22 -10.77
CA TYR A 24 16.11 -8.00 -10.05
C TYR A 24 14.88 -7.14 -9.74
N THR A 25 14.05 -6.81 -10.72
CA THR A 25 12.85 -5.99 -10.51
C THR A 25 11.87 -6.65 -9.54
N THR A 26 11.71 -7.97 -9.62
CA THR A 26 10.92 -8.73 -8.65
C THR A 26 11.46 -8.58 -7.23
N ARG A 27 12.79 -8.57 -7.05
CA ARG A 27 13.42 -8.31 -5.73
C ARG A 27 13.11 -6.90 -5.23
N ILE A 28 13.22 -5.87 -6.08
CA ILE A 28 12.89 -4.49 -5.72
C ILE A 28 11.44 -4.37 -5.26
N PHE A 29 10.49 -5.01 -5.96
CA PHE A 29 9.08 -5.00 -5.53
C PHE A 29 8.88 -5.72 -4.20
N LYS A 30 9.51 -6.87 -3.97
CA LYS A 30 9.46 -7.54 -2.67
C LYS A 30 10.02 -6.67 -1.54
N PHE A 31 11.10 -5.94 -1.81
CA PHE A 31 11.65 -4.99 -0.83
C PHE A 31 10.71 -3.83 -0.56
N ALA A 32 10.05 -3.31 -1.59
CA ALA A 32 9.07 -2.24 -1.44
C ALA A 32 7.87 -2.63 -0.55
N ASP A 33 7.56 -3.92 -0.41
CA ASP A 33 6.51 -4.39 0.50
C ASP A 33 6.93 -4.29 1.97
N ILE A 34 8.18 -4.65 2.28
CA ILE A 34 8.66 -4.86 3.66
C ILE A 34 9.60 -3.75 4.19
N TYR A 35 10.23 -2.97 3.32
CA TYR A 35 11.18 -1.89 3.65
C TYR A 35 10.66 -0.52 3.20
N GLU A 36 11.15 0.55 3.81
CA GLU A 36 10.78 1.92 3.44
C GLU A 36 11.24 2.24 2.02
N TRP A 37 10.37 2.86 1.21
CA TRP A 37 10.66 3.19 -0.19
C TRP A 37 11.95 4.01 -0.38
N SER A 38 12.26 4.92 0.54
CA SER A 38 13.52 5.68 0.56
C SER A 38 14.76 4.75 0.61
N SER A 39 14.73 3.76 1.50
CA SER A 39 15.81 2.78 1.64
C SER A 39 15.91 1.83 0.45
N VAL A 40 14.76 1.45 -0.15
CA VAL A 40 14.72 0.61 -1.36
C VAL A 40 15.30 1.36 -2.57
N LEU A 41 15.02 2.66 -2.71
CA LEU A 41 15.61 3.49 -3.75
C LEU A 41 17.13 3.69 -3.54
N GLY A 42 17.57 3.83 -2.28
CA GLY A 42 19.00 3.87 -1.96
C GLY A 42 19.72 2.57 -2.36
N TYR A 43 19.10 1.42 -2.09
CA TYR A 43 19.57 0.11 -2.55
C TYR A 43 19.61 0.03 -4.09
N ASP A 44 18.55 0.46 -4.80
CA ASP A 44 18.50 0.43 -6.28
C ASP A 44 19.63 1.27 -6.89
N TYR A 45 19.87 2.44 -6.32
CA TYR A 45 20.93 3.35 -6.74
C TYR A 45 22.32 2.72 -6.55
N HIS A 46 22.63 2.22 -5.35
CA HIS A 46 23.96 1.66 -5.07
C HIS A 46 24.23 0.37 -5.85
N TYR A 47 23.20 -0.46 -6.03
CA TYR A 47 23.26 -1.63 -6.90
C TYR A 47 23.67 -1.26 -8.34
N ARG A 48 23.14 -0.16 -8.88
CA ARG A 48 23.48 0.33 -10.24
C ARG A 48 24.89 0.91 -10.31
N GLU A 49 25.37 1.58 -9.25
CA GLU A 49 26.76 2.05 -9.17
C GLU A 49 27.73 0.87 -9.21
N LEU A 50 27.50 -0.14 -8.37
CA LEU A 50 28.33 -1.34 -8.33
C LEU A 50 28.26 -2.12 -9.65
N GLN A 51 27.10 -2.13 -10.32
CA GLN A 51 26.97 -2.74 -11.64
C GLN A 51 27.84 -2.01 -12.67
N ALA A 52 27.93 -0.68 -12.62
CA ALA A 52 28.78 0.11 -13.50
C ALA A 52 30.28 -0.07 -13.20
N GLU A 53 30.65 -0.18 -11.92
CA GLU A 53 32.04 -0.39 -11.49
C GLU A 53 32.54 -1.80 -11.81
N HIS A 54 31.76 -2.82 -11.46
CA HIS A 54 32.19 -4.21 -11.52
C HIS A 54 31.65 -4.99 -12.74
N ASN A 55 30.77 -4.38 -13.54
CA ASN A 55 30.18 -5.00 -14.74
C ASN A 55 29.53 -6.38 -14.49
N PHE A 56 28.90 -6.58 -13.34
CA PHE A 56 28.20 -7.83 -13.06
C PHE A 56 26.81 -7.89 -13.70
N LYS A 57 26.27 -9.10 -13.83
CA LYS A 57 24.94 -9.34 -14.42
C LYS A 57 23.81 -8.97 -13.45
N TRP A 58 22.66 -8.58 -14.00
CA TRP A 58 21.47 -8.32 -13.20
C TRP A 58 21.13 -9.53 -12.29
N GLY A 59 20.68 -9.27 -11.07
CA GLY A 59 20.22 -10.31 -10.13
C GLY A 59 21.28 -11.29 -9.60
N THR A 60 22.53 -11.30 -10.10
CA THR A 60 23.54 -12.30 -9.69
C THR A 60 24.35 -11.92 -8.46
N PHE A 61 24.58 -10.62 -8.24
CA PHE A 61 25.31 -10.11 -7.08
C PHE A 61 24.31 -9.60 -6.05
N SER A 62 24.42 -10.07 -4.80
CA SER A 62 23.71 -9.48 -3.67
C SER A 62 24.65 -9.57 -2.48
N PRO A 63 25.64 -8.65 -2.40
CA PRO A 63 26.58 -8.67 -1.30
C PRO A 63 25.80 -8.42 -0.01
N HIS A 64 26.12 -9.16 1.04
CA HIS A 64 25.45 -9.06 2.33
C HIS A 64 25.46 -7.63 2.91
N MET A 65 26.43 -6.80 2.50
CA MET A 65 26.54 -5.38 2.86
C MET A 65 25.41 -4.51 2.29
N GLU A 66 24.85 -4.84 1.13
CA GLU A 66 23.80 -4.04 0.47
C GLU A 66 22.45 -4.12 1.20
N LEU A 67 22.17 -5.24 1.88
CA LEU A 67 20.98 -5.38 2.71
C LEU A 67 21.01 -4.48 3.96
N GLN A 68 22.19 -4.00 4.36
CA GLN A 68 22.33 -3.10 5.50
C GLN A 68 21.75 -1.71 5.22
N LEU A 69 21.55 -1.34 3.95
CA LEU A 69 20.91 -0.08 3.54
C LEU A 69 19.38 -0.11 3.72
N LEU A 70 18.78 -1.30 3.79
CA LEU A 70 17.32 -1.45 3.82
C LEU A 70 16.77 -1.20 5.23
N VAL A 71 15.81 -0.28 5.34
CA VAL A 71 15.17 0.09 6.61
C VAL A 71 13.80 -0.58 6.68
N PRO A 72 13.55 -1.51 7.62
CA PRO A 72 12.26 -2.18 7.74
C PRO A 72 11.13 -1.18 7.98
N LYS A 73 10.00 -1.38 7.30
CA LYS A 73 8.80 -0.62 7.65
C LYS A 73 8.43 -0.95 9.08
N ARG A 74 8.29 0.07 9.92
CA ARG A 74 7.62 -0.11 11.20
C ARG A 74 6.19 -0.59 10.91
N PRO A 75 5.69 -1.65 11.57
CA PRO A 75 4.28 -1.94 11.52
C PRO A 75 3.58 -0.70 12.04
N LYS A 76 2.84 -0.01 11.17
CA LYS A 76 1.97 1.08 11.63
C LYS A 76 1.05 0.43 12.66
N PRO A 77 1.02 0.89 13.92
CA PRO A 77 -0.03 0.45 14.82
C PRO A 77 -1.33 0.73 14.07
N SER A 78 -2.11 -0.31 13.82
CA SER A 78 -3.43 -0.22 13.23
C SER A 78 -4.33 0.42 14.27
N VAL A 79 -4.12 1.71 14.52
CA VAL A 79 -5.10 2.51 15.23
C VAL A 79 -6.33 2.41 14.33
N PRO A 80 -7.48 1.91 14.81
CA PRO A 80 -8.70 1.98 14.03
C PRO A 80 -8.85 3.45 13.66
N VAL A 81 -8.82 3.73 12.36
CA VAL A 81 -9.08 5.06 11.81
C VAL A 81 -10.50 5.38 12.25
N GLN A 82 -10.63 6.04 13.39
CA GLN A 82 -11.88 6.62 13.82
C GLN A 82 -12.15 7.71 12.80
N ASN A 83 -12.92 7.36 11.76
CA ASN A 83 -13.49 8.35 10.87
C ASN A 83 -14.14 9.40 11.78
N PRO A 84 -13.79 10.69 11.66
CA PRO A 84 -14.40 11.72 12.49
C PRO A 84 -15.91 11.55 12.37
N ALA A 85 -16.57 11.47 13.53
CA ALA A 85 -17.99 11.16 13.61
C ALA A 85 -18.76 11.98 12.56
N PRO A 86 -19.65 11.35 11.77
CA PRO A 86 -20.40 12.03 10.74
C PRO A 86 -21.12 13.26 11.30
N LYS A 87 -20.70 14.46 10.89
CA LYS A 87 -21.29 15.73 11.35
C LYS A 87 -22.66 16.02 10.72
N GLU A 88 -22.98 15.34 9.61
CA GLU A 88 -24.17 15.60 8.80
C GLU A 88 -24.96 14.33 8.51
N ASP A 89 -26.28 14.50 8.36
CA ASP A 89 -27.20 13.43 7.97
C ASP A 89 -27.05 13.07 6.48
N CYS A 90 -27.14 11.78 6.18
CA CYS A 90 -27.09 11.27 4.82
C CYS A 90 -28.35 11.70 4.06
N ARG A 91 -28.19 12.63 3.12
CA ARG A 91 -29.30 13.15 2.30
C ARG A 91 -29.99 12.05 1.48
N ILE A 92 -29.23 11.07 0.98
CA ILE A 92 -29.75 9.97 0.16
C ILE A 92 -30.63 9.05 1.01
N PHE A 93 -30.12 8.64 2.18
CA PHE A 93 -30.89 7.82 3.11
C PHE A 93 -32.13 8.56 3.63
N LYS A 94 -32.01 9.86 3.93
CA LYS A 94 -33.13 10.70 4.37
C LYS A 94 -34.21 10.85 3.29
N ALA A 95 -33.82 10.97 2.02
CA ALA A 95 -34.76 11.15 0.91
C ALA A 95 -35.38 9.84 0.41
N LYS A 96 -34.60 8.75 0.35
CA LYS A 96 -35.00 7.49 -0.29
C LYS A 96 -35.22 6.33 0.70
N GLY A 97 -34.85 6.50 1.96
CA GLY A 97 -34.85 5.42 2.96
C GLY A 97 -33.75 4.36 2.76
N ALA A 98 -32.96 4.47 1.68
CA ALA A 98 -31.89 3.54 1.34
C ALA A 98 -30.67 4.30 0.80
N CYS A 99 -29.47 3.86 1.20
CA CYS A 99 -28.20 4.47 0.80
C CYS A 99 -27.37 3.44 0.03
N PRO A 100 -26.86 3.74 -1.17
CA PRO A 100 -26.04 2.80 -1.95
C PRO A 100 -24.70 2.46 -1.26
N PHE A 101 -24.27 3.29 -0.31
CA PHE A 101 -23.05 3.09 0.46
C PHE A 101 -23.22 2.19 1.70
N GLY A 102 -24.45 1.81 2.05
CA GLY A 102 -24.74 0.94 3.21
C GLY A 102 -24.12 1.46 4.51
N ASP A 103 -23.62 0.53 5.34
CA ASP A 103 -22.98 0.85 6.63
C ASP A 103 -21.61 1.51 6.50
N LYS A 104 -21.06 1.57 5.27
CA LYS A 104 -19.82 2.27 4.97
C LYS A 104 -20.06 3.75 4.61
N CYS A 105 -21.29 4.24 4.74
CA CYS A 105 -21.61 5.63 4.46
C CYS A 105 -20.86 6.57 5.42
N ARG A 106 -20.26 7.63 4.87
CA ARG A 106 -19.58 8.68 5.65
C ARG A 106 -20.56 9.58 6.43
N TYR A 107 -21.86 9.48 6.19
CA TYR A 107 -22.91 10.35 6.72
C TYR A 107 -23.88 9.58 7.64
N LYS A 108 -24.55 10.27 8.56
CA LYS A 108 -25.44 9.62 9.55
C LYS A 108 -26.77 9.17 8.92
N HIS A 109 -27.15 7.91 9.11
CA HIS A 109 -28.47 7.39 8.74
C HIS A 109 -29.46 7.60 9.89
N VAL A 110 -30.24 8.68 9.86
CA VAL A 110 -31.31 8.94 10.83
C VAL A 110 -32.63 8.36 10.32
N LYS A 111 -33.14 7.30 10.96
CA LYS A 111 -34.51 6.82 10.73
C LYS A 111 -35.44 7.69 11.57
N ALA A 112 -36.32 8.46 10.92
CA ALA A 112 -37.37 9.18 11.63
C ALA A 112 -38.35 8.15 12.20
N LEU A 113 -38.10 7.68 13.41
CA LEU A 113 -39.12 7.01 14.21
C LEU A 113 -39.99 8.12 14.84
N PRO A 114 -41.33 8.01 14.83
CA PRO A 114 -42.14 8.89 15.65
C PRO A 114 -41.73 8.70 17.10
N SER A 115 -41.29 9.79 17.74
CA SER A 115 -40.88 9.82 19.14
C SER A 115 -41.99 9.21 20.00
N ASN A 116 -41.73 8.03 20.55
CA ASN A 116 -42.38 7.66 21.80
C ASN A 116 -41.31 7.33 22.82
N ASN A 117 -41.34 8.15 23.87
CA ASN A 117 -40.48 8.13 25.02
C ASN A 117 -40.30 6.71 25.55
N SER A 118 -39.08 6.18 25.53
CA SER A 118 -38.73 4.95 26.26
C SER A 118 -37.32 5.10 26.82
N ARG A 119 -37.36 5.57 28.06
CA ARG A 119 -36.38 5.46 29.13
C ARG A 119 -35.28 4.43 28.86
N GLN A 120 -34.06 4.90 29.06
CA GLN A 120 -32.99 4.08 29.60
C GLN A 120 -33.55 3.36 30.83
N ASP A 121 -33.73 2.05 30.75
CA ASP A 121 -33.85 1.21 31.93
C ASP A 121 -32.86 0.06 31.80
N ALA A 122 -31.99 0.02 32.81
CA ALA A 122 -31.08 -1.06 33.11
C ALA A 122 -31.84 -2.37 33.31
N THR A 123 -31.22 -3.51 32.99
CA THR A 123 -30.96 -4.65 33.91
C THR A 123 -30.55 -5.93 33.17
N LYS A 124 -29.34 -6.40 33.49
CA LYS A 124 -28.97 -7.73 34.02
C LYS A 124 -29.34 -9.05 33.27
N ASN A 125 -28.36 -9.96 33.38
CA ASN A 125 -28.34 -11.44 33.30
C ASN A 125 -28.03 -12.01 31.91
N GLN A 126 -27.10 -12.95 31.77
CA GLN A 126 -26.69 -14.02 32.70
C GLN A 126 -25.19 -14.36 32.54
#